data_AF-A0A1C5VT54-F1
#
_entry.id   AF-A0A1C5VT54-F1
#
_cell.length_a   1.000
_cell.length_b   1.000
_cell.length_c   1.000
_cell.angle_alpha   90.00
_cell.angle_beta   90.00
_cell.angle_gamma   90.00
#
_symmetry.space_group_name_H-M   'P 1'
#
loop_
_entity.id
_entity.type
_entity.pdbx_description
1 polymer ?
#
loop_
_entity_poly.entity_id
_entity_poly.type
_entity_poly.pdbx_seq_one_letter_code
_entity_poly.pdbx_strand_id
1 'polypeptide(L)'
;MKFKKVLPFFTFILALLFFSAFPTHAAQNKPLTSKKAYQQFLHKKVGKKKYFQIVNIGNKNAPVLIIGSGKKEAVKGKTYFNNCKVYTFSNRQIKAMKPFKNYGGRFISLKEKNEKYYLCNGCSDFSSLYTINKGKVITHEYFNCHSAKGTDRTSQSVFKKDKKIIKNLGYLNAAKYNKYRDSYKTVTSSINFVKNTSANRNNILKANTRTAK
;
A
#
# COMPACT_ATOMS: atom_id res chain seq x y z
N MET A 1 51.78 -15.76 -65.25
CA MET A 1 52.03 -15.17 -63.92
C MET A 1 50.81 -14.34 -63.53
N LYS A 2 50.27 -14.55 -62.32
CA LYS A 2 48.90 -14.19 -61.90
C LYS A 2 48.70 -12.67 -61.70
N PHE A 3 47.67 -12.10 -62.31
CA PHE A 3 47.10 -10.79 -61.93
C PHE A 3 46.53 -10.88 -60.51
N LYS A 4 47.15 -10.17 -59.55
CA LYS A 4 46.62 -10.04 -58.20
C LYS A 4 45.53 -8.97 -58.18
N LYS A 5 44.30 -9.40 -57.89
CA LYS A 5 43.14 -8.56 -57.62
C LYS A 5 43.45 -7.63 -56.45
N VAL A 6 43.53 -6.33 -56.72
CA VAL A 6 43.44 -5.30 -55.68
C VAL A 6 41.98 -4.89 -55.58
N LEU A 7 41.48 -4.86 -54.34
CA LEU A 7 40.14 -4.46 -53.87
C LEU A 7 39.01 -5.49 -54.02
N PRO A 8 38.37 -5.82 -52.89
CA PRO A 8 37.35 -4.92 -52.35
C PRO A 8 37.46 -4.74 -50.84
N PHE A 9 38.30 -3.80 -50.38
CA PHE A 9 38.28 -3.34 -48.98
C PHE A 9 37.44 -2.05 -48.80
N PHE A 10 37.08 -1.38 -49.90
CA PHE A 10 36.33 -0.12 -49.85
C PHE A 10 34.81 -0.28 -49.74
N THR A 11 34.26 -1.47 -50.02
CA THR A 11 32.80 -1.71 -49.89
C THR A 11 32.38 -2.08 -48.47
N PHE A 12 33.32 -2.40 -47.57
CA PHE A 12 32.98 -2.77 -46.18
C PHE A 12 32.94 -1.56 -45.24
N ILE A 13 33.67 -0.49 -45.54
CA ILE A 13 33.76 0.70 -44.67
C ILE A 13 32.54 1.62 -44.86
N LEU A 14 31.92 1.64 -46.04
CA LEU A 14 30.73 2.47 -46.29
C LEU A 14 29.44 1.92 -45.65
N ALA A 15 29.39 0.63 -45.32
CA ALA A 15 28.25 0.01 -44.63
C ALA A 15 28.25 0.25 -43.10
N LEU A 16 29.38 0.66 -42.52
CA LEU A 16 29.51 0.94 -41.07
C LEU A 16 29.12 2.39 -40.70
N LEU A 17 29.03 3.29 -41.68
CA LEU A 17 28.67 4.70 -41.45
C LEU A 17 27.16 4.98 -41.47
N PHE A 18 26.33 4.00 -41.84
CA PHE A 18 24.86 4.15 -41.82
C PHE A 18 24.19 3.77 -40.49
N PHE A 19 24.93 3.28 -39.49
CA PHE A 19 24.37 2.90 -38.18
C PHE A 19 24.60 3.93 -37.06
N SER A 20 25.20 5.09 -37.35
CA SER A 20 25.49 6.11 -36.34
C SER A 20 24.63 7.38 -36.49
N ALA A 21 23.31 7.24 -36.64
CA ALA A 21 22.40 8.37 -36.48
C ALA A 21 20.96 7.93 -36.19
N PHE A 22 20.75 6.93 -35.33
CA PHE A 22 19.51 6.99 -34.54
C PHE A 22 19.80 7.93 -33.40
N PRO A 23 19.17 9.12 -33.33
CA PRO A 23 19.12 9.82 -32.07
C PRO A 23 18.43 8.84 -31.11
N THR A 24 19.20 8.24 -30.21
CA THR A 24 18.68 7.70 -28.97
C THR A 24 18.02 8.89 -28.30
N HIS A 25 16.76 9.11 -28.64
CA HIS A 25 15.86 9.87 -27.83
C HIS A 25 15.88 9.10 -26.53
N ALA A 26 16.71 9.55 -25.58
CA ALA A 26 16.46 9.30 -24.19
C ALA A 26 15.06 9.87 -23.99
N ALA A 27 14.04 9.02 -24.22
CA ALA A 27 12.67 9.34 -23.98
C ALA A 27 12.70 9.93 -22.58
N GLN A 28 12.42 11.23 -22.47
CA GLN A 28 12.36 11.90 -21.19
C GLN A 28 11.29 11.14 -20.41
N ASN A 29 11.75 10.15 -19.65
CA ASN A 29 10.91 9.16 -19.01
C ASN A 29 10.22 9.93 -17.90
N LYS A 30 9.08 10.53 -18.23
CA LYS A 30 8.26 11.33 -17.33
C LYS A 30 8.21 10.60 -15.98
N PRO A 31 8.57 11.26 -14.86
CA PRO A 31 8.80 10.56 -13.61
C PRO A 31 7.60 9.68 -13.27
N LEU A 32 7.85 8.38 -13.08
CA LEU A 32 6.79 7.41 -12.79
C LEU A 32 6.16 7.78 -11.45
N THR A 33 4.93 8.28 -11.49
CA THR A 33 4.17 8.59 -10.28
C THR A 33 3.70 7.30 -9.62
N SER A 34 3.49 7.32 -8.30
CA SER A 34 2.93 6.20 -7.55
C SER A 34 1.59 5.73 -8.13
N LYS A 35 0.72 6.67 -8.54
CA LYS A 35 -0.56 6.37 -9.19
C LYS A 35 -0.39 5.57 -10.48
N LYS A 36 0.52 5.99 -11.36
CA LYS A 36 0.82 5.27 -12.62
C LYS A 36 1.46 3.90 -12.35
N ALA A 37 2.38 3.82 -11.39
CA ALA A 37 2.96 2.54 -10.97
C ALA A 37 1.89 1.56 -10.46
N TYR A 38 0.99 2.01 -9.57
CA TYR A 38 -0.08 1.19 -9.02
C TYR A 38 -1.07 0.75 -10.09
N GLN A 39 -1.45 1.63 -11.03
CA GLN A 39 -2.30 1.27 -12.17
C GLN A 39 -1.67 0.15 -13.01
N GLN A 40 -0.38 0.29 -13.36
CA GLN A 40 0.35 -0.73 -14.13
C GLN A 40 0.48 -2.06 -13.37
N PHE A 41 0.72 -2.00 -12.06
CA PHE A 41 0.79 -3.18 -11.21
C PHE A 41 -0.54 -3.91 -11.10
N LEU A 42 -1.64 -3.17 -10.89
CA LEU A 42 -3.00 -3.72 -10.88
C LEU A 42 -3.36 -4.39 -12.20
N HIS A 43 -2.88 -3.84 -13.32
CA HIS A 43 -3.07 -4.42 -14.66
C HIS A 43 -2.27 -5.71 -14.85
N LYS A 44 -0.98 -5.69 -14.54
CA LYS A 44 -0.04 -6.77 -14.88
C LYS A 44 -0.02 -7.93 -13.87
N LYS A 45 -0.28 -7.65 -12.59
CA LYS A 45 0.03 -8.58 -11.48
C LYS A 45 -1.14 -8.91 -10.57
N VAL A 46 -2.29 -8.24 -10.72
CA VAL A 46 -3.43 -8.41 -9.79
C VAL A 46 -4.64 -8.95 -10.55
N GLY A 47 -5.23 -10.03 -10.07
CA GLY A 47 -6.39 -10.66 -10.71
C GLY A 47 -7.64 -9.77 -10.75
N LYS A 48 -8.47 -9.92 -11.79
CA LYS A 48 -9.71 -9.14 -12.01
C LYS A 48 -10.79 -9.34 -10.93
N LYS A 49 -10.73 -10.46 -10.19
CA LYS A 49 -11.64 -10.77 -9.07
C LYS A 49 -11.24 -10.06 -7.75
N LYS A 50 -10.06 -9.43 -7.70
CA LYS A 50 -9.58 -8.72 -6.51
C LYS A 50 -10.13 -7.30 -6.45
N TYR A 51 -10.05 -6.71 -5.27
CA TYR A 51 -10.48 -5.34 -5.02
C TYR A 51 -9.30 -4.52 -4.51
N PHE A 52 -9.32 -3.22 -4.75
CA PHE A 52 -8.25 -2.32 -4.34
C PHE A 52 -8.76 -0.96 -3.87
N GLN A 53 -7.91 -0.24 -3.13
CA GLN A 53 -8.06 1.18 -2.82
C GLN A 53 -6.68 1.81 -2.63
N ILE A 54 -6.54 3.09 -2.92
CA ILE A 54 -5.33 3.88 -2.63
C ILE A 54 -5.65 4.84 -1.49
N VAL A 55 -4.85 4.82 -0.43
CA VAL A 55 -5.02 5.69 0.74
C VAL A 55 -3.70 6.32 1.17
N ASN A 56 -3.78 7.44 1.87
CA ASN A 56 -2.65 8.31 2.19
C ASN A 56 -2.02 7.97 3.55
N ILE A 57 -1.53 6.74 3.73
CA ILE A 57 -0.93 6.25 5.01
C ILE A 57 0.60 6.08 4.94
N GLY A 58 1.21 6.47 3.82
CA GLY A 58 2.64 6.34 3.59
C GLY A 58 3.46 7.40 4.33
N ASN A 59 4.76 7.40 4.08
CA ASN A 59 5.65 8.42 4.65
C ASN A 59 5.16 9.81 4.24
N LYS A 60 4.94 10.72 5.21
CA LYS A 60 4.31 12.03 4.97
C LYS A 60 2.98 11.93 4.22
N ASN A 61 2.13 10.97 4.60
CA ASN A 61 0.83 10.68 3.98
C ASN A 61 0.89 10.36 2.47
N ALA A 62 2.02 9.83 1.99
CA ALA A 62 2.13 9.39 0.60
C ALA A 62 1.08 8.29 0.28
N PRO A 63 0.58 8.22 -0.97
CA PRO A 63 -0.41 7.23 -1.38
C PRO A 63 0.17 5.81 -1.38
N VAL A 64 -0.59 4.90 -0.79
CA VAL A 64 -0.29 3.48 -0.63
C VAL A 64 -1.43 2.67 -1.22
N LEU A 65 -1.11 1.63 -2.00
CA LEU A 65 -2.08 0.73 -2.59
C LEU A 65 -2.44 -0.37 -1.59
N ILE A 66 -3.72 -0.57 -1.34
CA ILE A 66 -4.26 -1.67 -0.56
C ILE A 66 -5.03 -2.58 -1.48
N ILE A 67 -4.75 -3.87 -1.41
CA ILE A 67 -5.45 -4.91 -2.17
C ILE A 67 -6.19 -5.79 -1.18
N GLY A 68 -7.52 -5.76 -1.26
CA GLY A 68 -8.41 -6.69 -0.59
C GLY A 68 -8.39 -8.02 -1.34
N SER A 69 -8.00 -9.08 -0.62
CA SER A 69 -7.88 -10.42 -1.20
C SER A 69 -8.97 -11.40 -0.78
N GLY A 70 -9.77 -11.06 0.24
CA GLY A 70 -10.83 -11.91 0.82
C GLY A 70 -12.16 -11.95 0.06
N LYS A 71 -13.04 -12.86 0.51
CA LYS A 71 -14.45 -12.94 0.13
C LYS A 71 -15.16 -11.65 0.57
N LYS A 72 -16.11 -11.19 -0.24
CA LYS A 72 -17.02 -10.11 0.11
C LYS A 72 -17.94 -10.66 1.21
N GLU A 73 -17.52 -10.56 2.47
CA GLU A 73 -18.28 -11.15 3.58
C GLU A 73 -19.37 -10.17 4.00
N ALA A 74 -20.62 -10.58 3.79
CA ALA A 74 -21.79 -9.86 4.28
C ALA A 74 -22.04 -10.26 5.73
N VAL A 75 -21.74 -9.37 6.67
CA VAL A 75 -22.11 -9.54 8.08
C VAL A 75 -23.09 -8.43 8.43
N LYS A 76 -24.35 -8.77 8.74
CA LYS A 76 -25.43 -7.80 9.03
C LYS A 76 -25.58 -6.72 7.93
N GLY A 77 -25.65 -7.15 6.66
CA GLY A 77 -25.82 -6.26 5.49
C GLY A 77 -24.57 -5.44 5.12
N LYS A 78 -23.43 -5.67 5.76
CA LYS A 78 -22.19 -4.89 5.59
C LYS A 78 -21.07 -5.74 4.99
N THR A 79 -20.32 -5.22 4.02
CA THR A 79 -19.24 -5.92 3.29
C THR A 79 -17.86 -5.69 3.89
N TYR A 80 -17.21 -6.74 4.37
CA TYR A 80 -15.87 -6.66 4.94
C TYR A 80 -14.82 -7.28 4.03
N PHE A 81 -13.59 -6.76 4.06
CA PHE A 81 -12.45 -7.28 3.30
C PHE A 81 -11.41 -7.87 4.23
N ASN A 82 -11.20 -9.18 4.12
CA ASN A 82 -10.17 -9.90 4.85
C ASN A 82 -8.86 -9.98 4.07
N ASN A 83 -7.76 -10.27 4.78
CA ASN A 83 -6.44 -10.50 4.21
C ASN A 83 -5.95 -9.37 3.27
N CYS A 84 -6.14 -8.12 3.69
CA CYS A 84 -5.69 -6.96 2.94
C CYS A 84 -4.15 -6.87 2.93
N LYS A 85 -3.60 -6.75 1.73
CA LYS A 85 -2.16 -6.54 1.50
C LYS A 85 -1.90 -5.08 1.18
N VAL A 86 -0.83 -4.53 1.72
CA VAL A 86 -0.47 -3.12 1.59
C VAL A 86 0.81 -3.01 0.75
N TYR A 87 0.83 -2.09 -0.20
CA TYR A 87 1.92 -1.91 -1.17
C TYR A 87 2.31 -0.44 -1.25
N THR A 88 3.61 -0.16 -1.09
CA THR A 88 4.17 1.18 -1.21
C THR A 88 4.89 1.35 -2.54
N PHE A 89 5.01 2.59 -2.98
CA PHE A 89 5.87 2.97 -4.09
C PHE A 89 7.03 3.80 -3.56
N SER A 90 8.25 3.31 -3.73
CA SER A 90 9.48 4.03 -3.36
C SER A 90 10.61 3.58 -4.27
N ASN A 91 11.55 4.48 -4.58
CA ASN A 91 12.69 4.19 -5.44
C ASN A 91 12.28 3.57 -6.79
N ARG A 92 11.20 4.09 -7.39
CA ARG A 92 10.60 3.60 -8.65
C ARG A 92 10.11 2.14 -8.61
N GLN A 93 9.98 1.53 -7.42
CA GLN A 93 9.56 0.15 -7.23
C GLN A 93 8.35 0.06 -6.31
N ILE A 94 7.52 -0.95 -6.58
CA ILE A 94 6.42 -1.33 -5.69
C ILE A 94 6.94 -2.36 -4.70
N LYS A 95 6.77 -2.07 -3.41
CA LYS A 95 7.19 -2.94 -2.31
C LYS A 95 5.97 -3.40 -1.54
N ALA A 96 5.82 -4.72 -1.42
CA ALA A 96 4.84 -5.30 -0.53
C ALA A 96 5.25 -5.05 0.92
N MET A 97 4.32 -4.58 1.73
CA MET A 97 4.51 -4.38 3.15
C MET A 97 3.97 -5.59 3.92
N LYS A 98 4.36 -5.68 5.19
CA LYS A 98 3.80 -6.69 6.11
C LYS A 98 2.27 -6.57 6.10
N PRO A 99 1.55 -7.71 6.07
CA PRO A 99 0.09 -7.71 6.11
C PRO A 99 -0.42 -6.88 7.28
N PHE A 100 -1.47 -6.09 7.01
CA PHE A 100 -2.20 -5.43 8.07
C PHE A 100 -2.97 -6.48 8.86
N LYS A 101 -2.84 -6.46 10.19
CA LYS A 101 -3.59 -7.35 11.07
C LYS A 101 -5.06 -6.91 11.08
N ASN A 102 -5.89 -7.68 10.39
CA ASN A 102 -7.34 -7.57 10.44
C ASN A 102 -7.83 -8.54 11.51
N TYR A 103 -8.45 -8.02 12.56
CA TYR A 103 -8.98 -8.82 13.65
C TYR A 103 -10.41 -9.33 13.40
N GLY A 104 -10.98 -9.05 12.22
CA GLY A 104 -12.37 -9.38 11.89
C GLY A 104 -13.36 -8.49 12.62
N GLY A 105 -14.63 -8.57 12.23
CA GLY A 105 -15.75 -7.97 12.97
C GLY A 105 -16.08 -6.50 12.68
N ARG A 106 -15.19 -5.71 12.07
CA ARG A 106 -15.49 -4.34 11.59
C ARG A 106 -14.82 -4.01 10.27
N PHE A 107 -15.26 -2.92 9.64
CA PHE A 107 -14.70 -2.45 8.38
C PHE A 107 -13.29 -1.95 8.63
N ILE A 108 -12.44 -2.08 7.63
CA ILE A 108 -11.19 -1.33 7.63
C ILE A 108 -11.58 0.13 7.40
N SER A 109 -11.19 1.00 8.32
CA SER A 109 -11.46 2.43 8.26
C SER A 109 -10.15 3.23 8.22
N LEU A 110 -10.26 4.48 7.79
CA LEU A 110 -9.16 5.44 7.88
C LEU A 110 -9.35 6.27 9.16
N LYS A 111 -8.31 6.35 9.95
CA LYS A 111 -8.24 7.18 11.15
C LYS A 111 -7.14 8.21 11.04
N GLU A 112 -7.31 9.34 11.70
CA GLU A 112 -6.38 10.45 11.70
C GLU A 112 -5.96 10.81 13.12
N LYS A 113 -4.68 11.14 13.30
CA LYS A 113 -4.15 11.76 14.51
C LYS A 113 -2.94 12.60 14.17
N ASN A 114 -2.96 13.86 14.61
CA ASN A 114 -1.89 14.83 14.37
C ASN A 114 -1.49 14.86 12.88
N GLU A 115 -2.48 15.06 12.02
CA GLU A 115 -2.34 15.14 10.56
C GLU A 115 -1.78 13.87 9.89
N LYS A 116 -1.68 12.75 10.60
CA LYS A 116 -1.21 11.46 10.06
C LYS A 116 -2.35 10.48 9.95
N TYR A 117 -2.45 9.81 8.81
CA TYR A 117 -3.45 8.78 8.59
C TYR A 117 -2.96 7.37 8.95
N TYR A 118 -3.90 6.59 9.47
CA TYR A 118 -3.74 5.21 9.91
C TYR A 118 -4.88 4.35 9.36
N LEU A 119 -4.56 3.14 8.91
CA LEU A 119 -5.56 2.10 8.75
C LEU A 119 -5.98 1.57 10.11
N CYS A 120 -7.28 1.44 10.32
CA CYS A 120 -7.84 0.96 11.56
C CYS A 120 -8.75 -0.24 11.32
N ASN A 121 -8.68 -1.22 12.21
CA ASN A 121 -9.64 -2.33 12.29
C ASN A 121 -9.70 -2.84 13.75
N GLY A 122 -10.84 -3.42 14.15
CA GLY A 122 -11.01 -3.97 15.49
C GLY A 122 -12.45 -3.95 16.01
N CYS A 123 -12.68 -4.55 17.18
CA CYS A 123 -13.97 -4.67 17.84
C CYS A 123 -13.99 -3.97 19.22
N SER A 124 -14.90 -4.40 20.11
CA SER A 124 -14.92 -4.03 21.54
C SER A 124 -13.64 -4.42 22.26
N ASP A 125 -13.01 -5.54 21.85
CA ASP A 125 -11.98 -6.21 22.64
C ASP A 125 -10.56 -6.06 22.10
N PHE A 126 -10.42 -5.68 20.83
CA PHE A 126 -9.12 -5.49 20.19
C PHE A 126 -9.19 -4.43 19.11
N SER A 127 -8.08 -3.71 18.91
CA SER A 127 -7.94 -2.77 17.80
C SER A 127 -6.50 -2.70 17.32
N SER A 128 -6.31 -2.49 16.02
CA SER A 128 -5.01 -2.22 15.41
C SER A 128 -5.09 -0.93 14.58
N LEU A 129 -4.11 -0.05 14.75
CA LEU A 129 -3.83 1.06 13.86
C LEU A 129 -2.50 0.84 13.14
N TYR A 130 -2.45 1.16 11.85
CA TYR A 130 -1.30 0.88 10.98
C TYR A 130 -0.97 2.08 10.09
N THR A 131 0.30 2.49 10.07
CA THR A 131 0.84 3.51 9.17
C THR A 131 2.23 3.10 8.67
N ILE A 132 2.77 3.78 7.66
CA ILE A 132 4.09 3.49 7.09
C ILE A 132 4.94 4.76 7.11
N ASN A 133 6.13 4.67 7.70
CA ASN A 133 7.07 5.77 7.79
C ASN A 133 8.45 5.32 7.33
N LYS A 134 9.00 5.98 6.30
CA LYS A 134 10.32 5.66 5.70
C LYS A 134 10.54 4.14 5.48
N GLY A 135 9.57 3.46 4.89
CA GLY A 135 9.62 2.01 4.63
C GLY A 135 9.44 1.12 5.86
N LYS A 136 9.29 1.68 7.06
CA LYS A 136 9.02 0.95 8.31
C LYS A 136 7.53 0.99 8.63
N VAL A 137 6.98 -0.16 8.96
CA VAL A 137 5.58 -0.29 9.43
C VAL A 137 5.51 0.17 10.88
N ILE A 138 4.56 1.03 11.21
CA ILE A 138 4.24 1.41 12.58
C ILE A 138 2.86 0.86 12.89
N THR A 139 2.75 0.06 13.94
CA THR A 139 1.47 -0.50 14.41
C THR A 139 1.24 -0.18 15.88
N HIS A 140 0.01 0.22 16.20
CA HIS A 140 -0.48 0.33 17.56
C HIS A 140 -1.56 -0.73 17.74
N GLU A 141 -1.27 -1.73 18.58
CA GLU A 141 -2.21 -2.80 18.92
C GLU A 141 -2.72 -2.55 20.34
N TYR A 142 -4.04 -2.57 20.50
CA TYR A 142 -4.72 -2.40 21.76
C TYR A 142 -5.57 -3.63 22.04
N PHE A 143 -5.51 -4.12 23.28
CA PHE A 143 -6.32 -5.22 23.76
C PHE A 143 -7.09 -4.76 25.00
N ASN A 144 -8.41 -4.92 24.96
CA ASN A 144 -9.31 -4.64 26.07
C ASN A 144 -9.51 -5.91 26.89
N CYS A 145 -9.60 -5.77 28.20
CA CYS A 145 -9.49 -6.90 29.12
C CYS A 145 -10.77 -7.15 29.94
N HIS A 146 -11.96 -6.90 29.38
CA HIS A 146 -13.25 -6.97 30.10
C HIS A 146 -13.46 -8.25 30.95
N SER A 147 -12.79 -9.36 30.61
CA SER A 147 -12.98 -10.66 31.27
C SER A 147 -11.70 -11.50 31.48
N ALA A 148 -10.50 -10.92 31.33
CA ALA A 148 -9.26 -11.69 31.42
C ALA A 148 -8.95 -12.09 32.89
N LYS A 149 -9.13 -13.38 33.22
CA LYS A 149 -8.68 -14.00 34.47
C LYS A 149 -7.55 -15.01 34.20
N GLY A 150 -6.53 -15.05 35.05
CA GLY A 150 -5.58 -16.17 35.15
C GLY A 150 -4.53 -16.33 34.03
N THR A 151 -4.41 -15.42 33.06
CA THR A 151 -3.30 -15.45 32.07
C THR A 151 -2.48 -14.16 32.11
N ASP A 152 -1.15 -14.27 31.99
CA ASP A 152 -0.29 -13.10 31.78
C ASP A 152 -0.60 -12.45 30.42
N ARG A 153 -1.04 -11.19 30.46
CA ARG A 153 -1.42 -10.38 29.31
C ARG A 153 -0.57 -9.10 29.19
N THR A 154 0.54 -9.03 29.93
CA THR A 154 1.44 -7.87 29.96
C THR A 154 2.07 -7.54 28.61
N SER A 155 1.94 -8.38 27.58
CA SER A 155 2.51 -8.17 26.24
C SER A 155 1.49 -7.87 25.13
N GLN A 156 0.21 -7.72 25.47
CA GLN A 156 -0.87 -7.65 24.46
C GLN A 156 -1.03 -6.28 23.80
N SER A 157 -1.02 -5.19 24.59
CA SER A 157 -1.14 -3.83 24.05
C SER A 157 0.24 -3.21 23.82
N VAL A 158 0.61 -3.03 22.56
CA VAL A 158 1.99 -2.74 22.16
C VAL A 158 2.07 -1.78 20.99
N PHE A 159 3.10 -0.95 21.00
CA PHE A 159 3.50 -0.15 19.84
C PHE A 159 4.70 -0.83 19.22
N LYS A 160 4.62 -1.09 17.91
CA LYS A 160 5.70 -1.72 17.16
C LYS A 160 6.16 -0.81 16.04
N LYS A 161 7.47 -0.80 15.84
CA LYS A 161 8.11 -0.24 14.65
C LYS A 161 8.86 -1.38 13.97
N ASP A 162 8.40 -1.75 12.79
CA ASP A 162 8.94 -2.84 11.99
C ASP A 162 9.06 -4.18 12.75
N LYS A 163 7.97 -4.59 13.41
CA LYS A 163 7.87 -5.77 14.33
C LYS A 163 8.58 -5.62 15.68
N LYS A 164 9.52 -4.69 15.85
CA LYS A 164 10.14 -4.44 17.16
C LYS A 164 9.17 -3.70 18.07
N ILE A 165 8.90 -4.23 19.26
CA ILE A 165 8.15 -3.54 20.30
C ILE A 165 8.99 -2.35 20.76
N ILE A 166 8.44 -1.14 20.64
CA ILE A 166 9.07 0.11 21.09
C ILE A 166 8.40 0.66 22.35
N LYS A 167 7.16 0.22 22.63
CA LYS A 167 6.44 0.55 23.85
C LYS A 167 5.49 -0.61 24.17
N ASN A 168 5.51 -1.04 25.42
CA ASN A 168 4.54 -2.00 25.94
C ASN A 168 3.63 -1.26 26.92
N LEU A 169 2.32 -1.28 26.67
CA LEU A 169 1.32 -0.70 27.56
C LEU A 169 0.70 -1.75 28.49
N GLY A 170 1.01 -3.03 28.25
CA GLY A 170 0.50 -4.15 29.00
C GLY A 170 -1.02 -4.29 28.95
N TYR A 171 -1.56 -4.66 30.10
CA TYR A 171 -2.98 -4.85 30.31
C TYR A 171 -3.73 -3.50 30.34
N LEU A 172 -4.76 -3.35 29.49
CA LEU A 172 -5.59 -2.15 29.45
C LEU A 172 -7.02 -2.45 29.88
N ASN A 173 -7.45 -1.87 31.01
CA ASN A 173 -8.86 -1.84 31.40
C ASN A 173 -9.73 -1.10 30.36
N ALA A 174 -11.05 -1.32 30.44
CA ALA A 174 -12.04 -0.76 29.52
C ALA A 174 -11.85 0.74 29.25
N ALA A 175 -11.69 1.53 30.31
CA ALA A 175 -11.50 2.97 30.24
C ALA A 175 -10.22 3.35 29.49
N LYS A 176 -9.08 2.72 29.82
CA LYS A 176 -7.79 2.96 29.14
C LYS A 176 -7.83 2.51 27.68
N TYR A 177 -8.43 1.36 27.38
CA TYR A 177 -8.60 0.87 26.02
C TYR A 177 -9.38 1.87 25.16
N ASN A 178 -10.56 2.30 25.63
CA ASN A 178 -11.39 3.27 24.93
C ASN A 178 -10.62 4.58 24.72
N LYS A 179 -9.97 5.11 25.77
CA LYS A 179 -9.13 6.32 25.67
C LYS A 179 -8.08 6.22 24.55
N TYR A 180 -7.35 5.12 24.45
CA TYR A 180 -6.33 4.96 23.41
C TYR A 180 -6.93 4.76 22.01
N ARG A 181 -7.94 3.88 21.88
CA ARG A 181 -8.64 3.59 20.62
C ARG A 181 -9.29 4.83 20.02
N ASP A 182 -9.86 5.67 20.88
CA ASP A 182 -10.66 6.83 20.50
C ASP A 182 -9.85 8.12 20.43
N SER A 183 -8.57 8.09 20.82
CA SER A 183 -7.63 9.21 20.62
C SER A 183 -7.32 9.55 19.15
N TYR A 184 -8.02 8.91 18.22
CA TYR A 184 -7.90 9.08 16.77
C TYR A 184 -9.26 9.41 16.18
N LYS A 185 -9.32 10.47 15.37
CA LYS A 185 -10.52 10.86 14.63
C LYS A 185 -10.80 9.84 13.54
N THR A 186 -12.07 9.49 13.35
CA THR A 186 -12.48 8.68 12.20
C THR A 186 -12.72 9.62 11.03
N VAL A 187 -12.04 9.39 9.91
CA VAL A 187 -12.32 10.11 8.66
C VAL A 187 -13.45 9.38 7.94
N THR A 188 -14.39 10.14 7.41
CA THR A 188 -15.77 9.77 7.06
C THR A 188 -15.90 8.43 6.32
N SER A 189 -16.14 7.38 7.10
CA SER A 189 -16.59 6.03 6.74
C SER A 189 -15.59 5.13 6.00
N SER A 190 -15.77 3.82 6.23
CA SER A 190 -15.02 2.67 5.76
C SER A 190 -14.29 2.82 4.42
N ILE A 191 -13.11 2.21 4.32
CA ILE A 191 -12.39 2.12 3.06
C ILE A 191 -13.24 1.35 2.04
N ASN A 192 -13.74 2.08 1.05
CA ASN A 192 -14.51 1.51 -0.04
C ASN A 192 -13.56 0.94 -1.09
N PHE A 193 -13.41 -0.38 -1.10
CA PHE A 193 -12.63 -1.05 -2.12
C PHE A 193 -13.41 -1.17 -3.43
N VAL A 194 -12.74 -0.92 -4.55
CA VAL A 194 -13.29 -1.06 -5.90
C VAL A 194 -12.76 -2.31 -6.58
N LYS A 195 -13.56 -2.96 -7.41
CA LYS A 195 -13.16 -4.17 -8.15
C LYS A 195 -12.06 -3.82 -9.18
N ASN A 196 -11.10 -4.72 -9.39
CA ASN A 196 -10.00 -4.52 -10.35
C ASN A 196 -10.43 -4.68 -11.82
N THR A 197 -11.25 -3.75 -12.30
CA THR A 197 -11.66 -3.62 -13.71
C THR A 197 -10.79 -2.62 -14.46
N SER A 198 -10.79 -2.67 -15.79
CA SER A 198 -10.04 -1.70 -16.62
C SER A 198 -10.49 -0.27 -16.38
N ALA A 199 -11.82 -0.04 -16.28
CA ALA A 199 -12.38 1.27 -15.96
C ALA A 199 -11.87 1.80 -14.62
N ASN A 200 -11.93 0.99 -13.55
CA ASN A 200 -11.50 1.40 -12.21
C ASN A 200 -10.00 1.67 -12.14
N ARG A 201 -9.16 0.89 -12.86
CA ARG A 201 -7.72 1.18 -12.95
C ARG A 201 -7.47 2.52 -13.64
N ASN A 202 -8.14 2.79 -14.76
CA ASN A 202 -7.95 4.03 -15.51
C ASN A 202 -8.43 5.25 -14.70
N ASN A 203 -9.43 5.08 -13.84
CA ASN A 203 -9.91 6.14 -12.95
C ASN A 203 -8.87 6.57 -11.90
N ILE A 204 -7.88 5.74 -11.55
CA ILE A 204 -6.77 6.13 -10.64
C ILE A 204 -6.06 7.38 -11.15
N LEU A 205 -5.85 7.48 -12.47
CA LEU A 205 -5.14 8.60 -13.10
C LEU A 205 -6.04 9.84 -13.23
N LYS A 206 -7.37 9.65 -13.29
CA LYS A 206 -8.36 10.72 -13.42
C LYS A 206 -8.70 11.38 -12.08
N ALA A 207 -8.51 10.69 -10.96
CA ALA A 207 -8.85 11.14 -9.61
C ALA A 207 -7.92 12.26 -9.07
N ASN A 208 -7.59 13.25 -9.90
CA ASN A 208 -6.79 14.43 -9.56
C ASN A 208 -7.42 15.75 -10.01
N THR A 209 -8.64 15.78 -10.57
CA THR A 209 -9.31 17.05 -10.90
C THR A 209 -10.12 17.65 -9.75
N ARG A 210 -10.31 16.93 -8.63
CA ARG A 210 -10.93 17.49 -7.42
C ARG A 210 -10.32 16.84 -6.18
N THR A 211 -9.43 17.55 -5.48
CA THR A 211 -9.62 17.98 -4.09
C THR A 211 -8.32 18.52 -3.49
N ALA A 212 -8.38 19.79 -3.07
CA ALA A 212 -8.07 20.20 -1.70
C ALA A 212 -8.86 21.50 -1.46
N LYS A 213 -9.89 21.43 -0.61
CA LYS A 213 -10.30 22.56 0.25
C LYS A 213 -9.79 22.20 1.63
#